data_AF-A0A3Q3FXJ5-F1
#
_entry.id   AF-A0A3Q3FXJ5-F1
#
_cell.length_a   1.000
_cell.length_b   1.000
_cell.length_c   1.000
_cell.angle_alpha   90.00
_cell.angle_beta   90.00
_cell.angle_gamma   90.00
#
_symmetry.space_group_name_H-M   'P 1'
#
loop_
_entity.id
_entity.type
_entity.pdbx_description
1 polymer ?
#
loop_
_entity_poly.entity_id
_entity_poly.type
_entity_poly.pdbx_seq_one_letter_code
_entity_poly.pdbx_strand_id
1 'polypeptide(L)'
;MTLQWTAVALFLYVEMGVLVILCLPFISAKRWVSIFHLRIWGFMSRFWNKVFLTMIIILIVLFLDAVREVRKYSAKEVGTDAKLQPNMFDHLHMKLFRAQRNLYISGFAVFLWLVMKRVVTLINQLAAVSASTADLQGQADSANQTAKKCMEDNEMLKQALMGGKGDKATAEGMELLRKEVEKLKVELKTSAEALKNSESEADVMKKQTESLAREYDRLLNEHQELQNLQDSGDKKED
;
A
#
# COMPACT_ATOMS: atom_id res chain seq x y z
N MET A 1 9.02 -10.93 42.04
CA MET A 1 8.25 -10.35 40.91
C MET A 1 7.17 -11.34 40.53
N THR A 2 5.95 -10.92 40.19
CA THR A 2 4.98 -11.88 39.63
C THR A 2 5.40 -12.24 38.20
N LEU A 3 5.03 -13.43 37.72
CA LEU A 3 5.36 -13.90 36.37
C LEU A 3 4.87 -12.91 35.29
N GLN A 4 3.74 -12.26 35.53
CA GLN A 4 3.16 -11.23 34.64
C GLN A 4 4.13 -10.07 34.39
N TRP A 5 4.66 -9.43 35.44
CA TRP A 5 5.56 -8.27 35.28
C TRP A 5 6.91 -8.64 34.67
N THR A 6 7.34 -9.90 34.84
CA THR A 6 8.56 -10.42 34.20
C THR A 6 8.37 -10.58 32.69
N ALA A 7 7.19 -11.04 32.25
CA ALA A 7 6.85 -11.13 30.84
C ALA A 7 6.75 -9.74 30.18
N VAL A 8 6.15 -8.75 30.86
CA VAL A 8 6.08 -7.36 30.36
C VAL A 8 7.48 -6.74 30.26
N ALA A 9 8.34 -6.99 31.25
CA ALA A 9 9.73 -6.51 31.22
C ALA A 9 10.53 -7.15 30.08
N LEU A 10 10.38 -8.46 29.85
CA LEU A 10 11.00 -9.14 28.71
C LEU A 10 10.56 -8.53 27.38
N PHE A 11 9.25 -8.30 27.23
CA PHE A 11 8.70 -7.65 26.04
C PHE A 11 9.31 -6.26 25.81
N LEU A 12 9.39 -5.43 26.85
CA LEU A 12 10.04 -4.12 26.80
C LEU A 12 11.52 -4.20 26.38
N TYR A 13 12.28 -5.16 26.90
CA TYR A 13 13.69 -5.34 26.49
C TYR A 13 13.83 -5.73 25.03
N VAL A 14 12.93 -6.59 24.54
CA VAL A 14 12.88 -6.95 23.11
C VAL A 14 12.53 -5.72 22.28
N GLU A 15 11.54 -4.93 22.66
CA GLU A 15 11.18 -3.69 21.95
C GLU A 15 12.34 -2.71 21.89
N MET A 16 13.06 -2.48 23.00
CA MET A 16 14.25 -1.63 23.01
C MET A 16 15.34 -2.17 22.07
N GLY A 17 15.63 -3.47 22.13
CA GLY A 17 16.64 -4.08 21.27
C GLY A 17 16.28 -3.91 19.78
N VAL A 18 15.04 -4.20 19.42
CA VAL A 18 14.55 -4.05 18.04
C VAL A 18 14.58 -2.58 17.62
N LEU A 19 14.16 -1.64 18.48
CA LEU A 19 14.18 -0.21 18.17
C LEU A 19 15.60 0.32 17.94
N VAL A 20 16.54 -0.06 18.81
CA VAL A 20 17.95 0.29 18.64
C VAL A 20 18.46 -0.24 17.30
N ILE A 21 18.18 -1.51 16.98
CA ILE A 21 18.59 -2.12 15.71
C ILE A 21 17.97 -1.38 14.51
N LEU A 22 16.70 -0.96 14.57
CA LEU A 22 16.06 -0.17 13.51
C LEU A 22 16.62 1.25 13.38
N CYS A 23 17.03 1.87 14.49
CA CYS A 23 17.60 3.22 14.50
C CYS A 23 19.08 3.25 14.09
N LEU A 24 19.77 2.11 14.05
CA LEU A 24 21.17 2.07 13.65
C LEU A 24 21.33 2.49 12.18
N PRO A 25 22.19 3.48 11.88
CA PRO A 25 22.42 3.96 10.52
C PRO A 25 23.18 2.94 9.64
N PHE A 26 23.61 1.81 10.21
CA PHE A 26 24.39 0.78 9.52
C PHE A 26 23.57 0.01 8.46
N ILE A 27 22.24 0.00 8.56
CA ILE A 27 21.36 -0.76 7.67
C ILE A 27 20.51 0.24 6.86
N SER A 28 20.77 0.34 5.56
CA SER A 28 19.97 1.16 4.63
C SER A 28 18.50 0.75 4.64
N ALA A 29 17.59 1.73 4.52
CA ALA A 29 16.14 1.51 4.44
C ALA A 29 15.74 0.48 3.36
N LYS A 30 16.48 0.42 2.23
CA LYS A 30 16.26 -0.59 1.18
C LYS A 30 16.49 -2.02 1.68
N ARG A 31 17.48 -2.25 2.55
CA ARG A 31 17.77 -3.58 3.11
C ARG A 31 16.70 -4.00 4.11
N TRP A 32 16.23 -3.07 4.94
CA TRP A 32 15.10 -3.31 5.84
C TRP A 32 13.84 -3.72 5.09
N VAL A 33 13.48 -3.00 4.03
CA VAL A 33 12.30 -3.36 3.22
C VAL A 33 12.47 -4.73 2.56
N SER A 34 13.65 -5.05 2.05
CA SER A 34 13.91 -6.38 1.49
C SER A 34 13.72 -7.49 2.54
N ILE A 35 14.20 -7.28 3.77
CA ILE A 35 14.02 -8.20 4.91
C ILE A 35 12.54 -8.31 5.30
N PHE A 36 11.82 -7.19 5.39
CA PHE A 36 10.39 -7.16 5.71
C PHE A 36 9.52 -7.78 4.62
N HIS A 37 9.98 -7.80 3.37
CA HIS A 37 9.26 -8.38 2.23
C HIS A 37 9.66 -9.83 1.92
N LEU A 38 10.61 -10.41 2.67
CA LEU A 38 10.92 -11.84 2.51
C LEU A 38 9.65 -12.68 2.72
N ARG A 39 9.48 -13.72 1.89
CA ARG A 39 8.30 -14.61 1.83
C ARG A 39 7.85 -15.17 3.20
N ILE A 40 8.77 -15.22 4.15
CA ILE A 40 8.55 -15.62 5.55
C ILE A 40 7.60 -14.64 6.28
N TRP A 41 7.69 -13.33 6.00
CA TRP A 41 6.88 -12.32 6.65
C TRP A 41 5.42 -12.33 6.17
N GLY A 42 5.16 -12.67 4.90
CA GLY A 42 3.78 -12.76 4.36
C GLY A 42 2.95 -13.90 4.97
N PHE A 43 3.59 -15.04 5.28
CA PHE A 43 2.94 -16.14 6.00
C PHE A 43 2.72 -15.78 7.48
N MET A 44 3.72 -15.14 8.10
CA MET A 44 3.73 -14.79 9.51
C MET A 44 2.82 -13.60 9.85
N SER A 45 2.65 -12.64 8.92
CA SER A 45 1.90 -11.39 9.09
C SER A 45 0.42 -11.61 9.42
N ARG A 46 -0.23 -12.61 8.80
CA ARG A 46 -1.65 -12.92 9.04
C ARG A 46 -1.93 -13.32 10.49
N PHE A 47 -0.99 -14.04 11.10
CA PHE A 47 -1.09 -14.47 12.50
C PHE A 47 -0.58 -13.38 13.45
N TRP A 48 0.52 -12.72 13.09
CA TRP A 48 1.15 -11.69 13.89
C TRP A 48 0.25 -10.48 14.14
N ASN A 49 -0.51 -10.01 13.15
CA ASN A 49 -1.40 -8.87 13.38
C ASN A 49 -2.43 -9.15 14.49
N LYS A 50 -2.98 -10.37 14.56
CA LYS A 50 -3.94 -10.75 15.61
C LYS A 50 -3.25 -10.87 16.97
N VAL A 51 -2.16 -11.63 17.06
CA VAL A 51 -1.42 -11.84 18.31
C VAL A 51 -0.86 -10.52 18.86
N PHE A 52 -0.30 -9.69 17.98
CA PHE A 52 0.26 -8.40 18.33
C PHE A 52 -0.81 -7.43 18.83
N LEU A 53 -1.97 -7.35 18.16
CA LEU A 53 -3.10 -6.55 18.62
C LEU A 53 -3.59 -7.00 20.01
N THR A 54 -3.76 -8.29 20.22
CA THR A 54 -4.15 -8.84 21.52
C THR A 54 -3.12 -8.51 22.61
N MET A 55 -1.82 -8.62 22.30
CA MET A 55 -0.74 -8.27 23.21
C MET A 55 -0.76 -6.78 23.60
N ILE A 56 -1.01 -5.88 22.65
CA ILE A 56 -1.14 -4.44 22.90
C ILE A 56 -2.32 -4.13 23.82
N ILE A 57 -3.47 -4.75 23.56
CA ILE A 57 -4.66 -4.56 24.40
C ILE A 57 -4.36 -4.98 25.84
N ILE A 58 -3.68 -6.12 26.02
CA ILE A 58 -3.24 -6.58 27.35
C ILE A 58 -2.29 -5.57 28.01
N LEU A 59 -1.33 -5.03 27.25
CA LEU A 59 -0.39 -4.02 27.75
C LEU A 59 -1.10 -2.75 28.23
N ILE A 60 -2.09 -2.27 27.46
CA ILE A 60 -2.89 -1.09 27.80
C ILE A 60 -3.72 -1.36 29.07
N VAL A 61 -4.34 -2.53 29.18
CA VAL A 61 -5.09 -2.91 30.37
C VAL A 61 -4.19 -2.97 31.60
N LEU A 62 -3.02 -3.60 31.50
CA LEU A 62 -2.03 -3.67 32.58
C LEU A 62 -1.50 -2.29 32.97
N PHE A 63 -1.32 -1.40 32.01
CA PHE A 63 -0.93 -0.01 32.27
C PHE A 63 -2.03 0.73 33.04
N LEU A 64 -3.29 0.62 32.62
CA LEU A 64 -4.42 1.23 33.32
C LEU A 64 -4.60 0.63 34.73
N ASP A 65 -4.38 -0.67 34.89
CA ASP A 65 -4.40 -1.33 36.20
C ASP A 65 -3.29 -0.80 37.10
N ALA A 66 -2.05 -0.67 36.59
CA ALA A 66 -0.95 -0.07 37.33
C ALA A 66 -1.21 1.39 37.71
N VAL A 67 -1.82 2.20 36.82
CA VAL A 67 -2.23 3.58 37.14
C VAL A 67 -3.25 3.59 38.29
N ARG A 68 -4.26 2.70 38.23
CA ARG A 68 -5.26 2.57 39.29
C ARG A 68 -4.63 2.12 40.60
N GLU A 69 -3.72 1.16 40.55
CA GLU A 69 -3.02 0.62 41.70
C GLU A 69 -2.15 1.69 42.39
N VAL A 70 -1.38 2.46 41.62
CA VAL A 70 -0.60 3.61 42.12
C VAL A 70 -1.50 4.67 42.73
N ARG A 71 -2.60 5.06 42.06
CA ARG A 71 -3.55 6.05 42.62
C ARG A 71 -4.20 5.57 43.91
N LYS A 72 -4.59 4.29 43.98
CA LYS A 72 -5.23 3.67 45.16
C LYS A 72 -4.30 3.61 46.36
N TYR A 73 -3.03 3.25 46.15
CA TYR A 73 -2.05 3.18 47.24
C TYR A 73 -1.53 4.57 47.64
N SER A 74 -1.37 5.51 46.68
CA SER A 74 -1.00 6.89 46.98
C SER A 74 -2.10 7.65 47.73
N ALA A 75 -3.38 7.44 47.40
CA ALA A 75 -4.50 8.03 48.14
C ALA A 75 -4.64 7.47 49.57
N LYS A 76 -4.25 6.21 49.80
CA LYS A 76 -4.24 5.59 51.14
C LYS A 76 -3.09 6.06 52.03
N GLU A 77 -1.97 6.52 51.49
CA GLU A 77 -0.89 7.17 52.27
C GLU A 77 -1.34 8.52 52.86
N VAL A 78 -2.24 9.23 52.17
CA VAL A 78 -2.74 10.55 52.60
C VAL A 78 -3.90 10.43 53.61
N GLY A 79 -4.59 9.28 53.65
CA GLY A 79 -5.65 8.98 54.62
C GLY A 79 -5.09 8.65 56.01
N THR A 80 -5.56 9.40 57.01
CA THR A 80 -5.11 9.50 58.41
C THR A 80 -4.91 8.20 59.23
N ASP A 81 -5.27 7.01 58.71
CA ASP A 81 -5.19 5.73 59.45
C ASP A 81 -3.82 5.02 59.38
N ALA A 82 -2.95 5.36 58.43
CA ALA A 82 -1.68 4.64 58.24
C ALA A 82 -0.58 5.02 59.26
N LYS A 83 -0.76 6.11 60.02
CA LYS A 83 0.23 6.63 60.97
C LYS A 83 0.19 5.93 62.35
N LEU A 84 -0.80 5.07 62.59
CA LEU A 84 -1.05 4.40 63.87
C LEU A 84 -0.35 3.04 64.04
N GLN A 85 0.20 2.44 62.96
CA GLN A 85 0.96 1.18 63.06
C GLN A 85 2.20 1.19 62.14
N PRO A 86 3.43 1.24 62.70
CA PRO A 86 4.67 1.30 61.90
C PRO A 86 4.84 0.08 60.96
N ASN A 87 4.40 -1.11 61.38
CA ASN A 87 4.46 -2.32 60.55
C ASN A 87 3.57 -2.27 59.30
N MET A 88 2.51 -1.45 59.30
CA MET A 88 1.58 -1.32 58.17
C MET A 88 2.03 -0.25 57.19
N PHE A 89 2.72 0.77 57.68
CA PHE A 89 3.31 1.86 56.89
C PHE A 89 4.41 1.33 55.94
N ASP A 90 5.34 0.51 56.45
CA ASP A 90 6.38 -0.11 55.63
C ASP A 90 5.81 -1.04 54.54
N HIS A 91 4.75 -1.77 54.87
CA HIS A 91 4.08 -2.65 53.92
C HIS A 91 3.33 -1.87 52.82
N LEU A 92 2.85 -0.66 53.13
CA LEU A 92 2.20 0.25 52.17
C LEU A 92 3.22 0.85 51.22
N HIS A 93 4.32 1.39 51.74
CA HIS A 93 5.44 1.90 50.93
C HIS A 93 5.99 0.82 50.00
N MET A 94 6.20 -0.40 50.50
CA MET A 94 6.70 -1.50 49.67
C MET A 94 5.74 -1.88 48.52
N LYS A 95 4.42 -1.72 48.71
CA LYS A 95 3.42 -1.90 47.64
C LYS A 95 3.38 -0.73 46.68
N LEU A 96 3.55 0.50 47.17
CA LEU A 96 3.60 1.71 46.33
C LEU A 96 4.82 1.68 45.40
N PHE A 97 6.01 1.39 45.91
CA PHE A 97 7.23 1.25 45.09
C PHE A 97 7.07 0.16 44.02
N ARG A 98 6.40 -0.94 44.36
CA ARG A 98 6.09 -2.01 43.41
C ARG A 98 5.17 -1.53 42.30
N ALA A 99 4.08 -0.85 42.65
CA ALA A 99 3.11 -0.31 41.70
C ALA A 99 3.74 0.77 40.80
N GLN A 100 4.58 1.64 41.35
CA GLN A 100 5.28 2.68 40.60
C GLN A 100 6.25 2.10 39.57
N ARG A 101 7.06 1.10 39.95
CA ARG A 101 7.94 0.40 39.00
C ARG A 101 7.15 -0.30 37.89
N ASN A 102 6.07 -0.98 38.25
CA ASN A 102 5.20 -1.67 37.30
C ASN A 102 4.52 -0.70 36.31
N LEU A 103 4.16 0.49 36.79
CA LEU A 103 3.65 1.59 35.97
C LEU A 103 4.69 2.06 34.95
N TYR A 104 5.94 2.25 35.38
CA TYR A 104 7.01 2.64 34.44
C TYR A 104 7.26 1.56 33.39
N ILE A 105 7.34 0.28 33.79
CA ILE A 105 7.60 -0.81 32.85
C ILE A 105 6.49 -0.91 31.79
N SER A 106 5.22 -0.92 32.21
CA SER A 106 4.10 -0.97 31.25
C SER A 106 3.97 0.31 30.42
N GLY A 107 4.20 1.48 31.02
CA GLY A 107 4.14 2.77 30.34
C GLY A 107 5.23 2.93 29.27
N PHE A 108 6.47 2.57 29.59
CA PHE A 108 7.55 2.58 28.62
C PHE A 108 7.33 1.59 27.48
N ALA A 109 6.75 0.41 27.75
CA ALA A 109 6.47 -0.56 26.70
C ALA A 109 5.39 -0.03 25.72
N VAL A 110 4.31 0.55 26.24
CA VAL A 110 3.29 1.20 25.38
C VAL A 110 3.89 2.36 24.58
N PHE A 111 4.78 3.15 25.20
CA PHE A 111 5.44 4.26 24.52
C PHE A 111 6.39 3.79 23.40
N LEU A 112 7.28 2.85 23.72
CA LEU A 112 8.23 2.29 22.75
C LEU A 112 7.50 1.62 21.59
N TRP A 113 6.37 0.98 21.85
CA TRP A 113 5.51 0.45 20.81
C TRP A 113 5.04 1.52 19.81
N LEU A 114 4.58 2.68 20.30
CA LEU A 114 4.18 3.80 19.43
C LEU A 114 5.36 4.32 18.61
N VAL A 115 6.53 4.45 19.23
CA VAL A 115 7.77 4.87 18.54
C VAL A 115 8.14 3.86 17.47
N MET A 116 8.12 2.57 17.79
CA MET A 116 8.37 1.47 16.85
C MET A 116 7.44 1.54 15.63
N LYS A 117 6.14 1.70 15.85
CA LYS A 117 5.16 1.86 14.76
C LYS A 117 5.49 3.05 13.88
N ARG A 118 5.87 4.19 14.48
CA ARG A 118 6.26 5.39 13.75
C ARG A 118 7.53 5.16 12.93
N VAL A 119 8.56 4.55 13.51
CA VAL A 119 9.86 4.28 12.85
C VAL A 119 9.67 3.32 11.67
N VAL A 120 8.95 2.21 11.85
CA VAL A 120 8.67 1.25 10.74
C VAL A 120 7.94 1.94 9.60
N THR A 121 6.95 2.79 9.91
CA THR A 121 6.22 3.55 8.88
C THR A 121 7.14 4.49 8.12
N LEU A 122 8.01 5.23 8.82
CA LEU A 122 8.96 6.14 8.21
C LEU A 122 9.99 5.40 7.34
N ILE A 123 10.48 4.24 7.76
CA ILE A 123 11.40 3.41 6.95
C ILE A 123 10.72 2.96 5.65
N ASN A 124 9.47 2.51 5.72
CA ASN A 124 8.72 2.10 4.53
C ASN A 124 8.48 3.27 3.57
N GLN A 125 8.14 4.45 4.10
CA GLN A 125 8.00 5.67 3.30
C GLN A 125 9.33 6.08 2.64
N LEU A 126 10.42 6.08 3.41
CA LEU A 126 11.75 6.41 2.92
C LEU A 126 12.19 5.45 1.82
N ALA A 127 11.93 4.16 1.97
CA ALA A 127 12.24 3.16 0.95
C ALA A 127 11.41 3.36 -0.32
N ALA A 128 10.11 3.67 -0.21
CA ALA A 128 9.24 3.96 -1.36
C ALA A 128 9.73 5.20 -2.13
N VAL A 129 10.06 6.27 -1.41
CA VAL A 129 10.64 7.48 -2.01
C VAL A 129 11.97 7.15 -2.67
N SER A 130 12.87 6.41 -2.00
CA SER A 130 14.17 6.02 -2.55
C SER A 130 14.09 5.09 -3.77
N ALA A 131 13.00 4.34 -3.94
CA ALA A 131 12.72 3.58 -5.16
C ALA A 131 12.29 4.53 -6.27
N SER A 132 11.30 5.39 -6.01
CA SER A 132 10.80 6.37 -6.98
C SER A 132 11.88 7.33 -7.48
N THR A 133 12.80 7.77 -6.62
CA THR A 133 13.92 8.64 -7.04
C THR A 133 14.90 7.92 -7.94
N ALA A 134 15.17 6.63 -7.70
CA ALA A 134 16.04 5.83 -8.56
C ALA A 134 15.40 5.60 -9.94
N ASP A 135 14.09 5.35 -9.98
CA ASP A 135 13.34 5.19 -11.23
C ASP A 135 13.28 6.51 -12.03
N LEU A 136 13.01 7.63 -11.34
CA LEU A 136 13.02 8.96 -11.95
C LEU A 136 14.41 9.34 -12.49
N GLN A 137 15.47 9.02 -11.76
CA GLN A 137 16.83 9.29 -12.21
C GLN A 137 17.20 8.42 -13.42
N GLY A 138 16.84 7.14 -13.41
CA GLY A 138 17.01 6.26 -14.58
C GLY A 138 16.22 6.73 -15.80
N GLN A 139 15.00 7.23 -15.60
CA GLN A 139 14.18 7.80 -16.67
C GLN A 139 14.79 9.10 -17.23
N ALA A 140 15.29 9.97 -16.35
CA ALA A 140 15.98 11.20 -16.76
C ALA A 140 17.26 10.90 -17.55
N ASP A 141 18.07 9.94 -17.09
CA ASP A 141 19.29 9.52 -17.78
C ASP A 141 18.98 8.87 -19.14
N SER A 142 17.95 8.03 -19.22
CA SER A 142 17.50 7.43 -20.48
C SER A 142 16.96 8.47 -21.47
N ALA A 143 16.17 9.43 -20.98
CA ALA A 143 15.66 10.52 -21.80
C ALA A 143 16.79 11.41 -22.31
N ASN A 144 17.78 11.70 -21.47
CA ASN A 144 18.95 12.50 -21.84
C ASN A 144 19.84 11.76 -22.86
N GLN A 145 20.05 10.45 -22.71
CA GLN A 145 20.74 9.64 -23.72
C GLN A 145 19.99 9.61 -25.05
N THR A 146 18.66 9.52 -25.02
CA THR A 146 17.83 9.54 -26.23
C THR A 146 17.88 10.90 -26.93
N ALA A 147 17.80 12.00 -26.15
CA ALA A 147 17.95 13.35 -26.67
C ALA A 147 19.34 13.55 -27.30
N LYS A 148 20.39 13.08 -26.63
CA LYS A 148 21.76 13.17 -27.14
C LYS A 148 21.94 12.41 -28.47
N LYS A 149 21.44 11.17 -28.55
CA LYS A 149 21.44 10.38 -29.81
C LYS A 149 20.68 11.10 -30.92
N CYS A 150 19.50 11.65 -30.61
CA CYS A 150 18.72 12.42 -31.57
C CYS A 150 19.48 13.65 -32.08
N MET A 151 20.21 14.36 -31.20
CA MET A 151 21.05 15.49 -31.60
C MET A 151 22.23 15.04 -32.49
N GLU A 152 22.93 13.96 -32.13
CA GLU A 152 24.03 13.39 -32.92
C GLU A 152 23.54 12.92 -34.30
N ASP A 153 22.40 12.23 -34.37
CA ASP A 153 21.77 11.80 -35.63
C ASP A 153 21.37 13.01 -36.49
N ASN A 154 20.85 14.08 -35.88
CA ASN A 154 20.50 15.31 -36.59
C ASN A 154 21.73 16.03 -37.15
N GLU A 155 22.84 16.05 -36.40
CA GLU A 155 24.12 16.60 -36.86
C GLU A 155 24.71 15.77 -38.00
N MET A 156 24.69 14.44 -37.90
CA MET A 156 25.10 13.54 -38.99
C MET A 156 24.25 13.74 -40.24
N LEU A 157 22.93 13.87 -40.09
CA LEU A 157 22.04 14.17 -41.22
C LEU A 157 22.37 15.52 -41.86
N LYS A 158 22.60 16.57 -41.06
CA LYS A 158 23.00 17.88 -41.59
C LYS A 158 24.34 17.83 -42.30
N GLN A 159 25.33 17.10 -41.78
CA GLN A 159 26.62 16.92 -42.43
C GLN A 159 26.50 16.11 -43.73
N ALA A 160 25.69 15.05 -43.76
CA ALA A 160 25.41 14.29 -44.98
C ALA A 160 24.70 15.15 -46.03
N LEU A 161 23.74 16.01 -45.61
CA LEU A 161 23.05 16.95 -46.49
C LEU A 161 23.98 18.06 -47.02
N MET A 162 24.91 18.57 -46.21
CA MET A 162 25.87 19.59 -46.65
C MET A 162 27.06 19.00 -47.43
N GLY A 163 27.43 17.75 -47.18
CA GLY A 163 28.48 17.01 -47.89
C GLY A 163 28.01 16.40 -49.22
N GLY A 164 26.70 16.23 -49.40
CA GLY A 164 26.05 15.79 -50.64
C GLY A 164 26.08 16.86 -51.72
N LYS A 165 27.26 17.16 -52.25
CA LYS A 165 27.46 18.07 -53.38
C LYS A 165 27.01 17.39 -54.67
N GLY A 166 25.76 17.64 -55.04
CA GLY A 166 25.21 17.28 -56.34
C GLY A 166 23.73 17.63 -56.42
N ASP A 167 23.41 18.86 -56.86
CA ASP A 167 22.07 19.45 -56.99
C ASP A 167 21.02 18.60 -57.75
N LYS A 168 21.43 17.46 -58.34
CA LYS A 168 20.53 16.49 -59.00
C LYS A 168 20.02 15.39 -58.06
N ALA A 169 20.85 14.88 -57.14
CA ALA A 169 20.46 13.80 -56.24
C ALA A 169 19.52 14.28 -55.12
N THR A 170 19.69 15.52 -54.66
CA THR A 170 18.82 16.17 -53.67
C THR A 170 17.43 16.48 -54.24
N ALA A 171 17.32 16.81 -55.53
CA ALA A 171 16.04 17.06 -56.19
C ALA A 171 15.24 15.76 -56.40
N GLU A 172 15.89 14.70 -56.89
CA GLU A 172 15.27 13.37 -57.07
C GLU A 172 14.88 12.74 -55.73
N GLY A 173 15.73 12.85 -54.70
CA GLY A 173 15.43 12.38 -53.35
C GLY A 173 14.27 13.14 -52.69
N MET A 174 14.18 14.46 -52.90
CA MET A 174 13.08 15.28 -52.39
C MET A 174 11.75 15.00 -53.10
N GLU A 175 11.79 14.66 -54.40
CA GLU A 175 10.60 14.23 -55.14
C GLU A 175 10.12 12.84 -54.68
N LEU A 176 11.03 11.89 -54.45
CA LEU A 176 10.71 10.58 -53.89
C LEU A 176 10.13 10.69 -52.47
N LEU A 177 10.73 11.50 -51.60
CA LEU A 177 10.20 11.76 -50.27
C LEU A 177 8.78 12.33 -50.33
N ARG A 178 8.52 13.24 -51.27
CA ARG A 178 7.20 13.85 -51.45
C ARG A 178 6.17 12.82 -51.91
N LYS A 179 6.53 11.91 -52.82
CA LYS A 179 5.68 10.78 -53.23
C LYS A 179 5.40 9.83 -52.08
N GLU A 180 6.38 9.55 -51.23
CA GLU A 180 6.23 8.67 -50.09
C GLU A 180 5.37 9.31 -48.98
N VAL A 181 5.53 10.61 -48.74
CA VAL A 181 4.64 11.39 -47.87
C VAL A 181 3.21 11.40 -48.41
N GLU A 182 3.01 11.57 -49.72
CA GLU A 182 1.66 11.48 -50.29
C GLU A 182 1.08 10.08 -50.18
N LYS A 183 1.86 9.03 -50.45
CA LYS A 183 1.44 7.63 -50.31
C LYS A 183 1.05 7.32 -48.86
N LEU A 184 1.88 7.68 -47.89
CA LEU A 184 1.60 7.51 -46.47
C LEU A 184 0.38 8.33 -46.03
N LYS A 185 0.17 9.52 -46.60
CA LYS A 185 -1.03 10.34 -46.32
C LYS A 185 -2.29 9.71 -46.90
N VAL A 186 -2.20 9.06 -48.06
CA VAL A 186 -3.31 8.29 -48.64
C VAL A 186 -3.59 7.07 -47.78
N GLU A 187 -2.58 6.26 -47.43
CA GLU A 187 -2.74 5.08 -46.57
C GLU A 187 -3.31 5.44 -45.19
N LEU A 188 -2.88 6.55 -44.59
CA LEU A 188 -3.40 7.04 -43.32
C LEU A 188 -4.87 7.48 -43.42
N LYS A 189 -5.27 8.11 -44.53
CA LYS A 189 -6.68 8.43 -44.79
C LYS A 189 -7.51 7.17 -45.01
N THR A 190 -7.02 6.22 -45.80
CA THR A 190 -7.73 4.96 -46.05
C THR A 190 -7.88 4.14 -44.77
N SER A 191 -6.84 4.08 -43.94
CA SER A 191 -6.89 3.42 -42.63
C SER A 191 -7.84 4.14 -41.66
N ALA A 192 -7.88 5.48 -41.67
CA ALA A 192 -8.80 6.26 -40.84
C ALA A 192 -10.27 6.06 -41.27
N GLU A 193 -10.55 6.01 -42.57
CA GLU A 193 -11.87 5.72 -43.10
C GLU A 193 -12.31 4.28 -42.78
N ALA A 194 -11.41 3.30 -42.92
CA ALA A 194 -11.68 1.91 -42.53
C ALA A 194 -11.99 1.78 -41.03
N LEU A 195 -11.25 2.49 -40.18
CA LEU A 195 -11.47 2.50 -38.73
C LEU A 195 -12.82 3.11 -38.37
N LYS A 196 -13.19 4.24 -39.01
CA LYS A 196 -14.49 4.89 -38.83
C LYS A 196 -15.65 4.00 -39.25
N ASN A 197 -15.52 3.28 -40.37
CA ASN A 197 -16.54 2.33 -40.81
C ASN A 197 -16.67 1.17 -39.82
N SER A 198 -15.55 0.60 -39.37
CA SER A 198 -15.55 -0.47 -38.37
C SER A 198 -16.17 -0.03 -37.03
N GLU A 199 -15.91 1.21 -36.58
CA GLU A 199 -16.53 1.77 -35.38
C GLU A 199 -18.06 1.92 -35.55
N SER A 200 -18.51 2.39 -36.72
CA SER A 200 -19.94 2.49 -37.01
C SER A 200 -20.65 1.13 -37.07
N GLU A 201 -20.00 0.10 -37.61
CA GLU A 201 -20.51 -1.27 -37.63
C GLU A 201 -20.58 -1.85 -36.21
N ALA A 202 -19.59 -1.59 -35.37
CA ALA A 202 -19.59 -2.00 -33.97
C ALA A 202 -20.73 -1.35 -33.18
N ASP A 203 -21.00 -0.06 -33.41
CA ASP A 203 -22.12 0.66 -32.80
C ASP A 203 -23.49 0.12 -33.24
N VAL A 204 -23.64 -0.21 -34.53
CA VAL A 204 -24.85 -0.87 -35.05
C VAL A 204 -25.04 -2.24 -34.40
N MET A 205 -23.98 -3.05 -34.35
CA MET A 205 -24.01 -4.39 -33.73
C MET A 205 -24.35 -4.31 -32.23
N LYS A 206 -23.84 -3.31 -31.53
CA LYS A 206 -24.17 -3.06 -30.12
C LYS A 206 -25.66 -2.76 -29.95
N LYS A 207 -26.23 -1.85 -30.76
CA LYS A 207 -27.68 -1.55 -30.73
C LYS A 207 -28.54 -2.77 -31.04
N GLN A 208 -28.13 -3.59 -32.01
CA GLN A 208 -28.81 -4.84 -32.34
C GLN A 208 -28.77 -5.83 -31.16
N THR A 209 -27.62 -5.96 -30.49
CA THR A 209 -27.47 -6.84 -29.32
C THR A 209 -28.32 -6.36 -28.14
N GLU A 210 -28.37 -5.05 -27.89
CA GLU A 210 -29.24 -4.45 -26.86
C GLU A 210 -30.74 -4.60 -27.17
N SER A 211 -31.12 -4.60 -28.45
CA SER A 211 -32.50 -4.90 -28.85
C SER A 211 -32.84 -6.37 -28.65
N LEU A 212 -31.91 -7.27 -29.00
CA LEU A 212 -32.09 -8.72 -28.85
C LEU A 212 -32.18 -9.11 -27.37
N ALA A 213 -31.35 -8.51 -26.50
CA ALA A 213 -31.41 -8.73 -25.06
C ALA A 213 -32.78 -8.33 -24.48
N ARG A 214 -33.35 -7.20 -24.94
CA ARG A 214 -34.69 -6.76 -24.52
C ARG A 214 -35.81 -7.72 -24.94
N GLU A 215 -35.76 -8.24 -26.17
CA GLU A 215 -36.73 -9.24 -26.62
C GLU A 215 -36.56 -10.57 -25.86
N TYR A 216 -35.33 -10.94 -25.52
CA TYR A 216 -35.06 -12.13 -24.71
C TYR A 216 -35.63 -12.00 -23.28
N ASP A 217 -35.41 -10.85 -22.63
CA ASP A 217 -35.97 -10.58 -21.30
C ASP A 217 -37.50 -10.56 -21.32
N ARG A 218 -38.10 -10.01 -22.37
CA ARG A 218 -39.56 -10.04 -22.57
C ARG A 218 -40.07 -11.47 -22.70
N LEU A 219 -39.44 -12.28 -23.54
CA LEU A 219 -39.83 -13.68 -23.76
C LEU A 219 -39.68 -14.51 -22.48
N LEU A 220 -38.63 -14.25 -21.68
CA LEU A 220 -38.42 -14.89 -20.40
C LEU A 220 -39.54 -14.54 -19.40
N ASN A 221 -39.97 -13.28 -19.35
CA ASN A 221 -41.09 -12.85 -18.52
C ASN A 221 -42.41 -13.50 -18.98
N GLU A 222 -42.70 -13.53 -20.28
CA GLU A 222 -43.88 -14.20 -20.84
C GLU A 222 -43.87 -15.72 -20.52
N HIS A 223 -42.70 -16.38 -20.61
CA HIS A 223 -42.55 -17.77 -20.19
C HIS A 223 -42.81 -17.98 -18.69
N GLN A 224 -42.31 -17.08 -17.84
CA GLN A 224 -42.51 -17.15 -16.40
C GLN A 224 -43.98 -16.92 -16.01
N GLU A 225 -44.67 -15.99 -16.66
CA GLU A 225 -46.11 -15.77 -16.49
C GLU A 225 -46.93 -17.00 -16.89
N LEU A 226 -46.62 -17.61 -18.04
CA LEU A 226 -47.28 -18.84 -18.49
C LEU A 226 -47.06 -20.01 -17.53
N GLN A 227 -45.84 -20.16 -17.00
CA GLN A 227 -45.54 -21.21 -16.03
C GLN A 227 -46.31 -21.02 -14.70
N ASN A 228 -46.43 -19.78 -14.22
CA ASN A 228 -47.23 -19.46 -13.04
C ASN A 228 -48.74 -19.70 -13.26
N LEU A 229 -49.24 -19.45 -14.48
CA LEU A 229 -50.62 -19.76 -14.85
C LEU A 229 -50.89 -21.27 -14.91
N GLN A 230 -49.91 -22.06 -15.36
CA GLN A 230 -50.01 -23.52 -15.35
C GLN A 230 -50.00 -24.09 -13.92
N ASP A 231 -49.11 -23.61 -13.05
CA ASP A 231 -49.04 -24.01 -11.62
C ASP A 231 -50.27 -23.59 -10.80
N SER A 232 -51.01 -22.56 -11.24
CA SER A 232 -52.27 -22.14 -10.61
C SER A 232 -53.51 -22.83 -11.18
N GLY A 233 -53.40 -23.46 -12.35
CA GLY A 233 -54.42 -24.37 -12.90
C GLY A 233 -54.46 -25.71 -12.17
N ASP A 234 -53.31 -26.29 -11.83
CA ASP A 234 -53.22 -27.60 -11.15
C ASP A 234 -53.66 -27.58 -9.68
N LYS A 235 -53.74 -26.39 -9.03
CA LYS A 235 -54.20 -26.27 -7.62
C LYS A 235 -55.72 -26.14 -7.45
N LYS A 236 -56.51 -26.26 -8.53
CA LYS A 236 -57.99 -26.18 -8.49
C LYS A 236 -58.69 -27.52 -8.72
N GLU A 237 -57.97 -28.63 -8.86
CA GLU A 237 -58.53 -29.97 -8.85
C GLU A 237 -58.12 -30.70 -7.56
N ASP A 238 -58.70 -30.29 -6.44
CA ASP A 238 -58.86 -31.07 -5.20
C ASP A 238 -60.19 -30.68 -4.53
#